data_AF-A0A5J5A1W1-F1
#
_entry.id   AF-A0A5J5A1W1-F1
#
_cell.length_a   1.000
_cell.length_b   1.000
_cell.length_c   1.000
_cell.angle_alpha   90.00
_cell.angle_beta   90.00
_cell.angle_gamma   90.00
#
_symmetry.space_group_name_H-M   'P 1'
#
loop_
_entity.id
_entity.type
_entity.pdbx_description
1 polymer ?
#
loop_
_entity_poly.entity_id
_entity_poly.type
_entity_poly.pdbx_seq_one_letter_code
_entity_poly.pdbx_strand_id
1 'polypeptide(L)'
;MDIDYAIRKDEPPAVTNTSTEAEIALYEHWERSNRLSVMFIKTKISAGIHGSVDQHTKVRDLLKAIDEQFVTSDKALASTLIMKFCSTRLDTVKGVREHIMQMRDTTAQLKKLEIHLSVLYESEIVGVGTLCDGLFGINLQNDATHNAMHVHTGIKRCVVNEDSSTLWHRRLGHISIEHIKRLVNDGVLSTLDFTDFNTCVDCIKGK
;
A
#
# COMPACT_ATOMS: atom_id res chain seq x y z
N MET A 1 -32.35 -23.65 20.23
CA MET A 1 -31.73 -22.86 21.31
C MET A 1 -31.10 -21.65 20.65
N ASP A 2 -31.48 -20.44 21.06
CA ASP A 2 -31.00 -19.19 20.45
C ASP A 2 -29.62 -18.85 21.02
N ILE A 3 -28.55 -19.25 20.31
CA ILE A 3 -27.18 -19.14 20.82
C ILE A 3 -26.67 -17.70 20.69
N ASP A 4 -27.10 -16.96 19.66
CA ASP A 4 -26.61 -15.62 19.34
C ASP A 4 -27.41 -14.49 20.02
N TYR A 5 -28.38 -14.83 20.87
CA TYR A 5 -29.22 -13.86 21.58
C TYR A 5 -28.39 -12.81 22.34
N ALA A 6 -27.37 -13.24 23.08
CA ALA A 6 -26.44 -12.37 23.83
C ALA A 6 -25.50 -11.53 22.94
N ILE A 7 -25.39 -11.87 21.65
CA ILE A 7 -24.64 -11.09 20.66
C ILE A 7 -25.52 -9.96 20.10
N ARG A 8 -26.82 -10.24 19.89
CA ARG A 8 -27.78 -9.30 19.29
C ARG A 8 -28.41 -8.32 20.29
N LYS A 9 -28.42 -8.65 21.58
CA LYS A 9 -29.06 -7.86 22.63
C LYS A 9 -28.06 -7.41 23.68
N ASP A 10 -28.24 -6.18 24.16
CA ASP A 10 -27.47 -5.64 25.30
C ASP A 10 -27.73 -6.46 26.57
N GLU A 11 -26.76 -6.41 27.48
CA GLU A 11 -26.85 -7.07 28.77
C GLU A 11 -28.05 -6.53 29.56
N PRO A 12 -28.99 -7.40 29.96
CA PRO A 12 -30.11 -6.98 30.79
C PRO A 12 -29.62 -6.55 32.18
N PRO A 13 -30.37 -5.67 32.87
CA PRO A 13 -30.03 -5.27 34.23
C PRO A 13 -29.82 -6.47 35.15
N ALA A 14 -28.84 -6.39 36.04
CA ALA A 14 -28.59 -7.42 37.03
C ALA A 14 -29.85 -7.64 37.88
N VAL A 15 -30.20 -8.90 38.08
CA VAL A 15 -31.39 -9.30 38.84
C VAL A 15 -31.24 -8.82 40.29
N THR A 16 -32.26 -8.14 40.81
CA THR A 16 -32.33 -7.68 42.22
C THR A 16 -33.45 -8.39 42.95
N ASN A 17 -33.47 -8.32 44.29
CA ASN A 17 -34.49 -8.99 45.12
C ASN A 17 -35.94 -8.51 44.85
N THR A 18 -36.09 -7.44 44.07
CA THR A 18 -37.37 -6.85 43.64
C THR A 18 -37.72 -7.16 42.18
N SER A 19 -36.86 -7.90 41.46
CA SER A 19 -37.07 -8.20 40.04
C SER A 19 -38.27 -9.12 39.82
N THR A 20 -39.00 -8.85 38.74
CA THR A 20 -40.17 -9.65 38.35
C THR A 20 -39.71 -10.99 37.76
N GLU A 21 -40.52 -12.04 37.91
CA GLU A 21 -40.22 -13.38 37.36
C GLU A 21 -39.85 -13.36 35.86
N ALA A 22 -40.47 -12.47 35.07
CA ALA A 22 -40.14 -12.25 33.67
C ALA A 22 -38.73 -11.67 33.46
N GLU A 23 -38.27 -10.76 34.33
CA GLU A 23 -36.93 -10.17 34.27
C GLU A 23 -35.86 -11.20 34.63
N ILE A 24 -36.15 -12.05 35.61
CA ILE A 24 -35.29 -13.19 35.98
C ILE A 24 -35.13 -14.13 34.79
N ALA A 25 -36.25 -14.53 34.16
CA ALA A 25 -36.23 -15.43 33.02
C ALA A 25 -35.47 -14.85 31.82
N LEU A 26 -35.59 -13.54 31.57
CA LEU A 26 -34.84 -12.84 30.53
C LEU A 26 -33.33 -12.83 30.81
N TYR A 27 -32.93 -12.53 32.04
CA TYR A 27 -31.52 -12.55 32.44
C TYR A 27 -30.93 -13.97 32.32
N GLU A 28 -31.62 -15.00 32.80
CA GLU A 28 -31.14 -16.38 32.68
C GLU A 28 -31.03 -16.84 31.22
N HIS A 29 -31.97 -16.42 30.37
CA HIS A 29 -31.93 -16.74 28.95
C HIS A 29 -30.71 -16.10 28.28
N TRP A 30 -30.47 -14.81 28.56
CA TRP A 30 -29.30 -14.09 28.09
C TRP A 30 -28.00 -14.73 28.58
N GLU A 31 -27.91 -15.07 29.88
CA GLU A 31 -26.71 -15.67 30.47
C GLU A 31 -26.40 -17.06 29.89
N ARG A 32 -27.42 -17.88 29.65
CA ARG A 32 -27.25 -19.17 28.95
C ARG A 32 -26.71 -18.97 27.53
N SER A 33 -27.26 -18.01 26.77
CA SER A 33 -26.78 -17.68 25.43
C SER A 33 -25.35 -17.14 25.45
N ASN A 34 -25.01 -16.26 26.40
CA ASN A 34 -23.67 -15.71 26.59
C ASN A 34 -22.64 -16.83 26.83
N ARG A 35 -22.91 -17.71 27.80
CA ARG A 35 -22.00 -18.81 28.15
C ARG A 35 -21.77 -19.78 26.99
N LEU A 36 -22.84 -20.12 26.26
CA LEU A 36 -22.74 -20.99 25.08
C LEU A 36 -21.93 -20.36 23.95
N SER A 37 -22.17 -19.07 23.66
CA SER A 37 -21.42 -18.36 22.63
C SER A 37 -19.94 -18.23 22.97
N VAL A 38 -19.60 -17.87 24.21
CA VAL A 38 -18.20 -17.80 24.67
C VAL A 38 -17.53 -19.17 24.52
N MET A 39 -18.17 -20.24 24.98
CA MET A 39 -17.63 -21.59 24.89
C MET A 39 -17.40 -22.01 23.43
N PHE A 40 -18.37 -21.74 22.54
CA PHE A 40 -18.26 -22.07 21.13
C PHE A 40 -17.11 -21.31 20.45
N ILE A 41 -17.03 -19.99 20.67
CA ILE A 41 -15.98 -19.15 20.09
C ILE A 41 -14.61 -19.61 20.58
N LYS A 42 -14.40 -19.77 21.90
CA LYS A 42 -13.12 -20.25 22.45
C LYS A 42 -12.67 -21.60 21.89
N THR A 43 -13.62 -22.50 21.61
CA THR A 43 -13.32 -23.82 21.02
C THR A 43 -12.83 -23.72 19.57
N LYS A 44 -13.20 -22.65 18.85
CA LYS A 44 -12.86 -22.45 17.43
C LYS A 44 -11.67 -21.51 17.21
N ILE A 45 -11.27 -20.77 18.23
CA ILE A 45 -10.12 -19.87 18.23
C ILE A 45 -8.82 -20.69 18.13
N SER A 46 -7.84 -20.18 17.36
CA SER A 46 -6.54 -20.85 17.22
C SER A 46 -5.70 -20.70 18.50
N ALA A 47 -4.86 -21.69 18.80
CA ALA A 47 -4.04 -21.70 20.02
C ALA A 47 -3.15 -20.45 20.18
N GLY A 48 -2.76 -19.80 19.09
CA GLY A 48 -1.90 -18.61 19.10
C GLY A 48 -2.56 -17.34 19.65
N ILE A 49 -3.89 -17.24 19.59
CA ILE A 49 -4.66 -16.11 20.15
C ILE A 49 -5.45 -16.53 21.40
N HIS A 50 -5.46 -17.81 21.74
CA HIS A 50 -6.19 -18.30 22.92
C HIS A 50 -5.72 -17.60 24.21
N GLY A 51 -4.41 -17.45 24.41
CA GLY A 51 -3.86 -16.84 25.63
C GLY A 51 -4.24 -15.37 25.85
N SER A 52 -4.42 -14.58 24.78
CA SER A 52 -4.74 -13.15 24.88
C SER A 52 -6.23 -12.88 25.05
N VAL A 53 -7.11 -13.85 24.74
CA VAL A 53 -8.56 -13.64 24.71
C VAL A 53 -9.33 -14.55 25.70
N ASP A 54 -8.65 -15.45 26.41
CA ASP A 54 -9.30 -16.42 27.32
C ASP A 54 -9.91 -15.79 28.58
N GLN A 55 -9.53 -14.56 28.94
CA GLN A 55 -10.00 -13.93 30.18
C GLN A 55 -11.44 -13.39 30.09
N HIS A 56 -12.01 -13.29 28.88
CA HIS A 56 -13.33 -12.68 28.68
C HIS A 56 -14.48 -13.66 28.98
N THR A 57 -15.35 -13.25 29.90
CA THR A 57 -16.56 -14.00 30.32
C THR A 57 -17.81 -13.58 29.55
N LYS A 58 -17.81 -12.37 28.96
CA LYS A 58 -18.90 -11.85 28.13
C LYS A 58 -18.54 -11.99 26.66
N VAL A 59 -19.49 -12.48 25.86
CA VAL A 59 -19.31 -12.73 24.42
C VAL A 59 -18.96 -11.45 23.66
N ARG A 60 -19.52 -10.30 24.04
CA ARG A 60 -19.23 -9.02 23.38
C ARG A 60 -17.81 -8.53 23.65
N ASP A 61 -17.35 -8.65 24.89
CA ASP A 61 -15.98 -8.30 25.26
C ASP A 61 -14.98 -9.25 24.60
N LEU A 62 -15.32 -10.54 24.53
CA LEU A 62 -14.53 -11.54 23.80
C LEU A 62 -14.40 -11.18 22.32
N LEU A 63 -15.51 -10.87 21.64
CA LEU A 63 -15.48 -10.47 20.23
C LEU A 63 -14.68 -9.19 20.00
N LYS A 64 -14.80 -8.21 20.90
CA LYS A 64 -14.01 -6.98 20.84
C LYS A 64 -12.52 -7.25 21.01
N ALA A 65 -12.13 -8.08 21.97
CA ALA A 65 -10.73 -8.45 22.18
C ALA A 65 -10.16 -9.24 20.99
N ILE A 66 -10.95 -10.10 20.36
CA ILE A 66 -10.57 -10.78 19.12
C ILE A 66 -10.30 -9.74 18.02
N ASP A 67 -11.22 -8.82 17.79
CA ASP A 67 -11.07 -7.76 16.78
C ASP A 67 -9.79 -6.93 17.01
N GLU A 68 -9.55 -6.49 18.24
CA GLU A 68 -8.33 -5.77 18.63
C GLU A 68 -7.05 -6.59 18.39
N GLN A 69 -7.07 -7.90 18.65
CA GLN A 69 -5.94 -8.79 18.41
C GLN A 69 -5.63 -8.94 16.90
N PHE A 70 -6.65 -8.97 16.05
CA PHE A 70 -6.46 -9.02 14.59
C PHE A 70 -5.94 -7.68 14.06
N VAL A 71 -6.45 -6.54 14.54
CA VAL A 71 -5.95 -5.21 14.17
C VAL A 71 -4.46 -5.04 14.53
N THR A 72 -4.05 -5.49 15.72
CA THR A 72 -2.62 -5.43 16.13
C THR A 72 -1.73 -6.36 15.31
N SER A 73 -2.22 -7.57 15.00
CA SER A 73 -1.52 -8.51 14.11
C SER A 73 -1.31 -7.93 12.72
N ASP A 74 -2.35 -7.36 12.10
CA ASP A 74 -2.26 -6.78 10.77
C ASP A 74 -1.30 -5.58 10.74
N LYS A 75 -1.28 -4.77 11.80
CA LYS A 75 -0.30 -3.67 11.95
C LYS A 75 1.14 -4.18 12.07
N ALA A 76 1.37 -5.26 12.81
CA ALA A 76 2.70 -5.86 12.94
C ALA A 76 3.17 -6.50 11.62
N LEU A 77 2.28 -7.20 10.91
CA LEU A 77 2.52 -7.76 9.59
C LEU A 77 2.82 -6.65 8.56
N ALA A 78 2.01 -5.58 8.55
CA ALA A 78 2.24 -4.38 7.75
C ALA A 78 3.65 -3.81 7.98
N SER A 79 4.01 -3.59 9.24
CA SER A 79 5.31 -3.03 9.63
C SER A 79 6.47 -3.93 9.17
N THR A 80 6.32 -5.24 9.32
CA THR A 80 7.30 -6.24 8.88
C THR A 80 7.46 -6.25 7.36
N LEU A 81 6.35 -6.21 6.62
CA LEU A 81 6.36 -6.16 5.15
C LEU A 81 6.96 -4.87 4.62
N ILE A 82 6.66 -3.71 5.23
CA ILE A 82 7.27 -2.42 4.90
C ILE A 82 8.78 -2.47 5.16
N MET A 83 9.18 -2.96 6.34
CA MET A 83 10.60 -3.10 6.68
C MET A 83 11.33 -4.00 5.67
N LYS A 84 10.73 -5.15 5.33
CA LYS A 84 11.25 -6.06 4.30
C LYS A 84 11.35 -5.36 2.95
N PHE A 85 10.31 -4.66 2.51
CA PHE A 85 10.28 -3.93 1.23
C PHE A 85 11.39 -2.87 1.16
N CYS A 86 11.53 -2.03 2.19
CA CYS A 86 12.55 -0.97 2.25
C CYS A 86 13.98 -1.51 2.36
N SER A 87 14.17 -2.66 3.02
CA SER A 87 15.49 -3.25 3.25
C SER A 87 15.95 -4.14 2.10
N THR A 88 15.04 -4.56 1.21
CA THR A 88 15.37 -5.46 0.09
C THR A 88 16.04 -4.67 -1.02
N ARG A 89 17.38 -4.72 -1.06
CA ARG A 89 18.18 -4.18 -2.16
C ARG A 89 18.51 -5.28 -3.15
N LEU A 90 18.67 -4.92 -4.42
CA LEU A 90 19.26 -5.83 -5.41
C LEU A 90 20.74 -5.99 -5.04
N ASP A 91 21.13 -7.20 -4.66
CA ASP A 91 22.53 -7.57 -4.41
C ASP A 91 23.09 -8.33 -5.62
N THR A 92 24.41 -8.49 -5.69
CA THR A 92 25.09 -9.21 -6.78
C THR A 92 24.91 -10.73 -6.71
N VAL A 93 24.28 -11.25 -5.65
CA VAL A 93 24.17 -12.68 -5.34
C VAL A 93 22.81 -13.23 -5.79
N LYS A 94 21.73 -12.44 -5.68
CA LYS A 94 20.39 -12.76 -6.14
C LYS A 94 20.21 -12.35 -7.60
N GLY A 95 19.70 -13.26 -8.41
CA GLY A 95 19.28 -12.94 -9.77
C GLY A 95 18.19 -11.87 -9.81
N VAL A 96 18.19 -11.08 -10.87
CA VAL A 96 17.23 -9.98 -11.10
C VAL A 96 15.79 -10.50 -11.07
N ARG A 97 15.56 -11.70 -11.61
CA ARG A 97 14.24 -12.35 -11.65
C ARG A 97 13.72 -12.66 -10.24
N GLU A 98 14.57 -13.21 -9.39
CA GLU A 98 14.25 -13.55 -8.00
C GLU A 98 13.97 -12.28 -7.19
N HIS A 99 14.75 -11.23 -7.41
CA HIS A 99 14.51 -9.92 -6.79
C HIS A 99 13.16 -9.33 -7.21
N ILE A 100 12.83 -9.33 -8.51
CA ILE A 100 11.53 -8.86 -9.01
C ILE A 100 10.38 -9.67 -8.40
N MET A 101 10.52 -10.99 -8.33
CA MET A 101 9.50 -11.86 -7.76
C MET A 101 9.28 -11.56 -6.26
N GLN A 102 10.36 -11.39 -5.48
CA GLN A 102 10.29 -11.05 -4.05
C GLN A 102 9.65 -9.67 -3.82
N MET A 103 10.00 -8.67 -4.62
CA MET A 103 9.42 -7.33 -4.54
C MET A 103 7.94 -7.34 -4.90
N ARG A 104 7.56 -8.06 -5.97
CA ARG A 104 6.16 -8.22 -6.40
C ARG A 104 5.31 -8.95 -5.37
N ASP A 105 5.82 -10.03 -4.77
CA ASP A 105 5.12 -10.78 -3.73
C ASP A 105 4.89 -9.92 -2.48
N THR A 106 5.93 -9.25 -1.98
CA THR A 106 5.83 -8.34 -0.82
C THR A 106 4.83 -7.21 -1.10
N THR A 107 4.84 -6.67 -2.32
CA THR A 107 3.86 -5.67 -2.78
C THR A 107 2.43 -6.19 -2.76
N ALA A 108 2.20 -7.40 -3.30
CA ALA A 108 0.87 -7.99 -3.36
C ALA A 108 0.30 -8.21 -1.95
N GLN A 109 1.16 -8.59 -1.00
CA GLN A 109 0.80 -8.73 0.41
C GLN A 109 0.46 -7.36 1.05
N LEU A 110 1.24 -6.31 0.76
CA LEU A 110 0.93 -4.95 1.22
C LEU A 110 -0.41 -4.43 0.65
N LYS A 111 -0.70 -4.72 -0.63
CA LYS A 111 -1.97 -4.36 -1.27
C LYS A 111 -3.16 -5.08 -0.64
N LYS A 112 -3.00 -6.35 -0.25
CA LYS A 112 -4.04 -7.11 0.46
C LYS A 112 -4.42 -6.48 1.80
N LEU A 113 -3.50 -5.77 2.44
CA LEU A 113 -3.73 -5.06 3.70
C LEU A 113 -4.26 -3.62 3.50
N GLU A 114 -4.62 -3.24 2.26
CA GLU A 114 -5.08 -1.87 1.89
C GLU A 114 -4.10 -0.75 2.30
N ILE A 115 -2.80 -1.07 2.41
CA ILE A 115 -1.80 -0.10 2.83
C ILE A 115 -1.44 0.80 1.65
N HIS A 116 -1.75 2.09 1.80
CA HIS A 116 -1.24 3.14 0.93
C HIS A 116 0.15 3.58 1.40
N LEU A 117 1.15 3.49 0.52
CA LEU A 117 2.51 3.90 0.84
C LEU A 117 2.60 5.42 0.74
N SER A 118 2.85 6.11 1.84
CA SER A 118 3.06 7.57 1.83
C SER A 118 4.54 7.89 2.03
N VAL A 119 5.09 8.77 1.21
CA VAL A 119 6.44 9.33 1.33
C VAL A 119 6.35 10.56 2.20
N LEU A 120 7.12 10.57 3.29
CA LEU A 120 7.19 11.66 4.26
C LEU A 120 8.56 12.35 4.19
N TYR A 121 8.58 13.68 4.27
CA TYR A 121 9.77 14.49 4.47
C TYR A 121 9.48 15.47 5.61
N GLU A 122 10.36 15.54 6.62
CA GLU A 122 10.18 16.41 7.79
C GLU A 122 8.80 16.29 8.48
N SER A 123 8.20 15.10 8.44
CA SER A 123 6.86 14.79 8.98
C SER A 123 5.67 15.32 8.15
N GLU A 124 5.90 15.86 6.97
CA GLU A 124 4.87 16.20 5.99
C GLU A 124 4.77 15.11 4.92
N ILE A 125 3.54 14.79 4.50
CA ILE A 125 3.31 13.83 3.41
C ILE A 125 3.64 14.56 2.10
N VAL A 126 4.78 14.20 1.49
CA VAL A 126 5.22 14.80 0.23
C VAL A 126 4.78 13.97 -0.97
N GLY A 127 4.31 12.75 -0.77
CA GLY A 127 3.63 12.01 -1.83
C GLY A 127 2.98 10.72 -1.40
N VAL A 128 2.03 10.25 -2.20
CA VAL A 128 1.33 8.99 -2.00
C VAL A 128 1.61 8.06 -3.18
N GLY A 129 2.16 6.89 -2.87
CA GLY A 129 2.35 5.78 -3.78
C GLY A 129 1.02 5.07 -4.05
N THR A 130 0.65 5.00 -5.32
CA THR A 130 -0.50 4.24 -5.82
C THR A 130 -0.03 3.24 -6.88
N LEU A 131 -0.70 2.08 -6.94
CA LEU A 131 -0.42 1.04 -7.94
C LEU A 131 -1.53 1.08 -8.99
N CYS A 132 -1.23 1.60 -10.18
CA CYS A 132 -2.10 1.55 -11.35
C CYS A 132 -1.46 0.66 -12.42
N ASP A 133 -2.23 -0.28 -12.97
CA ASP A 133 -1.83 -1.14 -14.09
C ASP A 133 -0.50 -1.89 -13.91
N GLY A 134 -0.18 -2.26 -12.66
CA GLY A 134 1.05 -3.00 -12.33
C GLY A 134 2.31 -2.14 -12.26
N LEU A 135 2.18 -0.82 -12.39
CA LEU A 135 3.25 0.17 -12.21
C LEU A 135 2.98 1.00 -10.94
N PHE A 136 4.03 1.22 -10.16
CA PHE A 136 3.97 2.11 -9.01
C PHE A 136 4.13 3.56 -9.46
N GLY A 137 3.09 4.37 -9.23
CA GLY A 137 3.15 5.82 -9.36
C GLY A 137 3.24 6.45 -7.98
N ILE A 138 4.30 7.21 -7.72
CA ILE A 138 4.37 8.08 -6.53
C ILE A 138 3.83 9.44 -6.97
N ASN A 139 2.64 9.79 -6.48
CA ASN A 139 2.05 11.10 -6.70
C ASN A 139 2.58 12.04 -5.61
N LEU A 140 3.56 12.88 -5.96
CA LEU A 140 4.09 13.88 -5.04
C LEU A 140 3.07 15.02 -4.90
N GLN A 141 2.61 15.29 -3.68
CA GLN A 141 1.80 16.46 -3.39
C GLN A 141 2.71 17.69 -3.45
N ASN A 142 2.79 18.29 -4.63
CA ASN A 142 3.54 19.52 -4.84
C ASN A 142 2.67 20.68 -4.35
N ASP A 143 2.68 20.95 -3.04
CA ASP A 143 2.13 22.22 -2.56
C ASP A 143 3.14 23.32 -2.89
N ALA A 144 2.69 24.34 -3.59
CA ALA A 144 3.52 25.26 -4.36
C ALA A 144 4.34 26.26 -3.53
N THR A 145 4.63 25.97 -2.26
CA THR A 145 5.20 26.94 -1.30
C THR A 145 6.68 26.75 -0.96
N HIS A 146 7.33 25.65 -1.37
CA HIS A 146 8.78 25.47 -1.16
C HIS A 146 9.57 25.43 -2.47
N ASN A 147 9.50 26.53 -3.22
CA ASN A 147 10.53 26.88 -4.22
C ASN A 147 11.83 27.28 -3.50
N ALA A 148 12.56 26.32 -2.93
CA ALA A 148 14.00 26.44 -2.62
C ALA A 148 14.55 25.16 -1.97
N MET A 149 14.59 24.04 -2.69
CA MET A 149 15.67 23.07 -2.45
C MET A 149 16.17 22.54 -3.79
N HIS A 150 17.32 23.09 -4.17
CA HIS A 150 18.20 22.61 -5.20
C HIS A 150 18.80 21.26 -4.75
N VAL A 151 17.99 20.20 -4.72
CA VAL A 151 18.51 18.85 -4.49
C VAL A 151 19.09 18.39 -5.82
N HIS A 152 20.41 18.18 -5.86
CA HIS A 152 21.03 17.30 -6.84
C HIS A 152 20.60 15.85 -6.53
N THR A 153 19.31 15.58 -6.62
CA THR A 153 18.81 14.23 -6.83
C THR A 153 19.06 13.95 -8.30
N GLY A 154 19.67 12.81 -8.63
CA GLY A 154 19.84 12.38 -10.01
C GLY A 154 18.49 12.22 -10.72
N ILE A 155 17.92 13.32 -11.18
CA ILE A 155 16.76 13.41 -12.06
C ILE A 155 17.27 12.98 -13.43
N LYS A 156 17.06 11.72 -13.79
CA LYS A 156 17.21 11.25 -15.18
C LYS A 156 15.90 11.34 -15.97
N ARG A 157 14.95 12.19 -15.58
CA ARG A 157 13.84 12.57 -16.46
C ARG A 157 13.62 14.07 -16.32
N CYS A 158 14.32 14.83 -17.15
CA CYS A 158 13.94 16.20 -17.46
C CYS A 158 12.50 16.21 -18.00
N VAL A 159 11.79 17.33 -17.91
CA VAL A 159 10.68 17.62 -18.82
C VAL A 159 11.26 17.55 -20.22
N VAL A 160 11.01 16.43 -20.90
CA VAL A 160 11.60 16.18 -22.22
C VAL A 160 10.66 16.83 -23.23
N ASN A 161 11.13 17.85 -23.93
CA ASN A 161 10.44 18.36 -25.11
C ASN A 161 10.42 17.24 -26.16
N GLU A 162 9.27 16.58 -26.35
CA GLU A 162 9.15 15.46 -27.28
C GLU A 162 9.29 15.89 -28.74
N ASP A 163 9.08 17.18 -29.01
CA ASP A 163 9.24 17.78 -30.33
C ASP A 163 10.71 18.18 -30.60
N SER A 164 11.63 17.91 -29.66
CA SER A 164 13.06 18.23 -29.79
C SER A 164 13.76 17.40 -30.88
N SER A 165 14.25 18.05 -31.93
CA SER A 165 15.05 17.38 -32.96
C SER A 165 16.36 16.80 -32.40
N THR A 166 16.98 17.47 -31.43
CA THR A 166 18.20 17.01 -30.74
C THR A 166 17.95 15.72 -29.95
N LEU A 167 16.78 15.58 -29.35
CA LEU A 167 16.40 14.36 -28.63
C LEU A 167 16.28 13.17 -29.58
N TRP A 168 15.55 13.33 -30.69
CA TRP A 168 15.37 12.28 -31.69
C TRP A 168 16.67 11.91 -32.39
N HIS A 169 17.54 12.90 -32.64
CA HIS A 169 18.91 12.67 -33.10
C HIS A 169 19.67 11.68 -32.21
N ARG A 170 19.62 11.87 -30.88
CA ARG A 170 20.27 10.96 -29.92
C ARG A 170 19.58 9.59 -29.86
N ARG A 171 18.24 9.56 -29.85
CA ARG A 171 17.45 8.31 -29.77
C ARG A 171 17.65 7.40 -30.97
N LEU A 172 17.78 7.96 -32.16
CA LEU A 172 17.95 7.21 -33.41
C LEU A 172 19.42 6.85 -33.71
N GLY A 173 20.33 7.06 -32.76
CA GLY A 173 21.73 6.68 -32.91
C GLY A 173 22.57 7.72 -33.64
N HIS A 174 22.38 9.00 -33.34
CA HIS A 174 23.20 10.11 -33.85
C HIS A 174 23.14 10.31 -35.38
N ILE A 175 22.00 10.01 -36.00
CA ILE A 175 21.78 10.23 -37.44
C ILE A 175 21.77 11.72 -37.81
N SER A 176 22.07 12.07 -39.07
CA SER A 176 22.08 13.47 -39.49
C SER A 176 20.71 14.14 -39.36
N ILE A 177 20.70 15.45 -39.06
CA ILE A 177 19.46 16.24 -39.02
C ILE A 177 18.70 16.21 -40.35
N GLU A 178 19.39 16.10 -41.48
CA GLU A 178 18.78 15.94 -42.80
C GLU A 178 17.99 14.63 -42.91
N HIS A 179 18.50 13.56 -42.31
CA HIS A 179 17.78 12.29 -42.26
C HIS A 179 16.55 12.37 -41.35
N ILE A 180 16.65 13.06 -40.21
CA ILE A 180 15.51 13.32 -39.33
C ILE A 180 14.43 14.13 -40.05
N LYS A 181 14.80 15.19 -40.79
CA LYS A 181 13.87 15.97 -41.62
C LYS A 181 13.14 15.12 -42.66
N ARG A 182 13.82 14.16 -43.27
CA ARG A 182 13.20 13.19 -44.19
C ARG A 182 12.19 12.30 -43.47
N LEU A 183 12.52 11.78 -42.29
CA LEU A 183 11.59 10.95 -41.51
C LEU A 183 10.32 11.72 -41.09
N VAL A 184 10.44 13.02 -40.80
CA VAL A 184 9.28 13.89 -40.54
C VAL A 184 8.46 14.10 -41.83
N ASN A 185 9.11 14.38 -42.96
CA ASN A 185 8.41 14.55 -44.26
C ASN A 185 7.72 13.27 -44.76
N ASP A 186 8.33 12.11 -44.50
CA ASP A 186 7.80 10.79 -44.86
C ASP A 186 6.68 10.34 -43.90
N GLY A 187 6.35 11.13 -42.87
CA GLY A 187 5.30 10.87 -41.89
C GLY A 187 5.64 9.81 -40.85
N VAL A 188 6.91 9.40 -40.76
CA VAL A 188 7.39 8.41 -39.77
C VAL A 188 7.52 9.04 -38.37
N LEU A 189 7.85 10.33 -38.31
CA LEU A 189 7.92 11.11 -37.07
C LEU A 189 6.90 12.24 -37.09
N SER A 190 6.45 12.66 -35.90
CA SER A 190 5.65 13.88 -35.73
C SER A 190 6.45 15.13 -36.11
N THR A 191 5.77 16.28 -36.26
CA THR A 191 6.43 17.56 -36.48
C THR A 191 7.40 17.86 -35.35
N LEU A 192 8.66 18.13 -35.67
CA LEU A 192 9.71 18.45 -34.71
C LEU A 192 10.13 19.92 -34.83
N ASP A 193 10.52 20.50 -33.70
CA ASP A 193 11.25 21.75 -33.63
C ASP A 193 12.73 21.49 -33.92
N PHE A 194 13.27 22.18 -34.91
CA PHE A 194 14.67 22.08 -35.33
C PHE A 194 15.53 23.26 -34.86
N THR A 195 14.94 24.23 -34.16
CA THR A 195 15.66 25.40 -33.63
C THR A 195 16.59 25.03 -32.47
N ASP A 196 16.34 23.88 -31.85
CA ASP A 196 17.09 23.35 -30.72
C ASP A 196 18.30 22.49 -31.13
N PHE A 197 18.57 22.34 -32.44
CA PHE A 197 19.67 21.52 -32.94
C PHE A 197 21.00 22.25 -32.91
N ASN A 198 21.86 21.83 -31.99
CA ASN A 198 23.27 22.24 -31.94
C ASN A 198 24.18 21.11 -32.43
N THR A 199 25.36 21.46 -32.93
CA THR A 199 26.37 20.49 -33.39
C THR A 199 26.66 19.46 -32.30
N CYS A 200 26.37 18.20 -32.57
CA CYS A 200 26.57 17.12 -31.61
C CYS A 200 28.06 16.76 -31.50
N VAL A 201 28.63 16.94 -30.30
CA VAL A 201 30.04 16.65 -30.01
C VAL A 201 30.39 15.18 -30.26
N ASP A 202 29.47 14.26 -29.98
CA ASP A 202 29.68 12.81 -30.16
C ASP A 202 29.74 12.43 -31.65
N CYS A 203 28.97 13.11 -32.51
CA CYS A 203 29.05 12.95 -33.96
C CYS A 203 30.37 13.46 -34.53
N ILE A 204 30.96 14.49 -33.91
CA ILE A 204 32.25 15.05 -34.32
C ILE A 204 33.38 14.11 -33.90
N LYS A 205 33.32 13.55 -32.68
CA LYS A 205 34.35 12.63 -32.16
C LYS A 205 34.37 11.26 -32.82
N GLY A 206 33.26 10.85 -33.44
CA GLY A 206 33.12 9.56 -34.13
C GLY A 206 33.43 9.58 -35.64
N LYS A 207 33.96 10.69 -36.17
CA LYS A 207 34.42 10.81 -37.57
C LYS A 207 35.94 10.72 -37.68
#